data_AF-A0A7Y1TS50-F1
#
_entry.id   AF-A0A7Y1TS50-F1
#
_cell.length_a   1.000
_cell.length_b   1.000
_cell.length_c   1.000
_cell.angle_alpha   90.00
_cell.angle_beta   90.00
_cell.angle_gamma   90.00
#
_symmetry.space_group_name_H-M   'P 1'
#
loop_
_entity.id
_entity.type
_entity.pdbx_description
1 polymer ?
#
loop_
_entity_poly.entity_id
_entity_poly.type
_entity_poly.pdbx_seq_one_letter_code
_entity_poly.pdbx_strand_id
1 'polypeptide(L)'
;MDPHPAHFVRLASIGSLPAAEILAARLRSEGIEVRVHSQAFGPYPVTVGQMAETELWVLDDRLDDASEILLDAEVNEVLERDETTTTSMPWQFRFGALGVVAVFAVLWILRLIRVYP
;
A
#
# COMPACT_ATOMS: atom_id res chain seq x y z
N MET A 1 -33.93 -4.99 7.42
CA MET A 1 -32.50 -4.83 7.07
C MET A 1 -32.33 -3.40 6.63
N ASP A 2 -32.01 -2.51 7.55
CA ASP A 2 -31.63 -1.15 7.17
C ASP A 2 -30.24 -1.22 6.54
N PRO A 3 -30.03 -0.68 5.32
CA PRO A 3 -28.70 -0.61 4.75
C PRO A 3 -27.86 0.28 5.66
N HIS A 4 -26.84 -0.31 6.30
CA HIS A 4 -25.88 0.49 7.05
C HIS A 4 -25.32 1.53 6.08
N PRO A 5 -25.29 2.83 6.43
CA PRO A 5 -24.72 3.84 5.57
C PRO A 5 -23.28 3.43 5.28
N ALA A 6 -22.98 3.18 4.01
CA ALA A 6 -21.67 2.76 3.53
C ALA A 6 -20.61 3.75 4.02
N HIS A 7 -19.91 3.39 5.09
CA HIS A 7 -18.92 4.24 5.74
C HIS A 7 -17.58 3.97 5.09
N PHE A 8 -17.03 4.97 4.40
CA PHE A 8 -15.72 4.86 3.77
C PHE A 8 -14.63 5.28 4.75
N VAL A 9 -13.61 4.44 4.88
CA VAL A 9 -12.43 4.67 5.73
C VAL A 9 -11.18 4.69 4.88
N ARG A 10 -10.21 5.53 5.27
CA ARG A 10 -8.96 5.70 4.55
C ARG A 10 -8.06 4.47 4.78
N LEU A 11 -7.75 3.77 3.70
CA LEU A 11 -6.87 2.60 3.67
C LEU A 11 -5.39 3.01 3.67
N ALA A 12 -5.01 3.81 2.67
CA ALA A 12 -3.63 4.17 2.43
C ALA A 12 -3.51 5.55 1.77
N SER A 13 -2.32 6.12 1.90
CA SER A 13 -1.96 7.40 1.32
C SER A 13 -0.72 7.21 0.46
N ILE A 14 -0.84 7.48 -0.84
CA ILE A 14 0.20 7.19 -1.83
C ILE A 14 0.67 8.49 -2.47
N GLY A 15 1.98 8.69 -2.54
CA GLY A 15 2.58 9.90 -3.09
C GLY A 15 2.50 10.06 -4.61
N SER A 16 1.73 9.23 -5.31
CA SER A 16 1.56 9.30 -6.75
C SER A 16 0.21 8.75 -7.21
N LEU A 17 -0.51 9.54 -8.01
CA LEU A 17 -1.79 9.16 -8.60
C LEU A 17 -1.73 7.87 -9.46
N PRO A 18 -0.72 7.65 -10.32
CA PRO A 18 -0.66 6.43 -11.13
C PRO A 18 -0.55 5.16 -10.28
N ALA A 19 0.26 5.16 -9.22
CA ALA A 19 0.35 4.01 -8.33
C ALA A 19 -0.95 3.79 -7.56
N ALA A 20 -1.61 4.86 -7.11
CA ALA A 20 -2.91 4.76 -6.44
C ALA A 20 -3.99 4.15 -7.36
N GLU A 21 -4.01 4.50 -8.64
CA GLU A 21 -4.94 3.91 -9.63
C GLU A 21 -4.66 2.43 -9.89
N ILE A 22 -3.38 2.03 -9.93
CA ILE A 22 -3.01 0.60 -10.07
C ILE A 22 -3.50 -0.21 -8.87
N LEU A 23 -3.29 0.30 -7.65
CA LEU A 23 -3.77 -0.34 -6.42
C LEU A 23 -5.30 -0.38 -6.37
N ALA A 24 -5.96 0.71 -6.80
CA ALA A 24 -7.41 0.75 -6.90
C ALA A 24 -7.95 -0.26 -7.92
N ALA A 25 -7.28 -0.43 -9.07
CA ALA A 25 -7.64 -1.42 -10.06
C ALA A 25 -7.50 -2.85 -9.53
N ARG A 26 -6.44 -3.14 -8.77
CA ARG A 26 -6.23 -4.43 -8.08
C ARG A 26 -7.36 -4.72 -7.08
N LEU A 27 -7.69 -3.76 -6.23
CA LEU A 27 -8.78 -3.93 -5.26
C LEU A 27 -10.13 -4.13 -5.95
N ARG A 28 -10.38 -3.41 -7.05
CA ARG A 28 -11.59 -3.61 -7.87
C ARG A 28 -11.62 -4.98 -8.54
N SER A 29 -10.48 -5.55 -8.96
CA SER A 29 -10.46 -6.90 -9.54
C SER A 29 -10.81 -7.98 -8.52
N GLU A 30 -10.54 -7.73 -7.23
CA GLU A 30 -10.96 -8.59 -6.11
C GLU A 30 -12.40 -8.31 -5.64
N GLY A 31 -13.12 -7.41 -6.33
CA GLY A 31 -14.51 -7.07 -6.01
C GLY A 31 -14.67 -6.09 -4.83
N ILE A 32 -13.60 -5.41 -4.42
CA ILE A 32 -13.64 -4.40 -3.37
C ILE A 32 -13.95 -3.03 -3.97
N GLU A 33 -14.99 -2.37 -3.44
CA GLU A 33 -15.31 -1.00 -3.83
C GLU A 33 -14.27 -0.03 -3.25
N VAL A 34 -13.59 0.69 -4.15
CA VAL A 34 -12.54 1.66 -3.83
C VAL A 34 -12.85 3.03 -4.41
N ARG A 35 -12.66 4.05 -3.57
CA ARG A 35 -12.62 5.46 -3.97
C ARG A 35 -11.20 5.99 -3.88
N VAL A 36 -10.77 6.63 -4.97
CA VAL A 36 -9.48 7.31 -5.05
C VAL A 36 -9.76 8.81 -4.90
N HIS A 37 -9.08 9.45 -3.96
CA HIS A 37 -9.17 10.88 -3.75
C HIS A 37 -7.79 11.50 -3.93
N SER A 38 -7.62 12.33 -4.96
CA SER A 38 -6.36 13.02 -5.22
C SER A 38 -6.55 14.53 -5.10
N GLN A 39 -5.56 15.20 -4.52
CA GLN A 39 -5.50 16.66 -4.53
C GLN A 39 -4.98 17.23 -5.87
N ALA A 40 -4.48 16.36 -6.75
CA ALA A 40 -3.99 16.72 -8.07
C ALA A 40 -5.15 16.95 -9.04
N PHE A 41 -5.74 18.15 -9.02
CA PHE A 41 -6.80 18.56 -9.95
C PHE A 41 -6.21 19.13 -11.25
N GLY A 42 -6.48 18.47 -12.39
CA GLY A 42 -6.29 19.05 -13.73
C GLY A 42 -5.66 18.10 -14.76
N PRO A 43 -5.66 18.48 -16.05
CA PRO A 43 -5.09 17.68 -17.14
C PRO A 43 -3.56 17.54 -17.09
N TYR A 44 -2.89 18.32 -16.23
CA TYR A 44 -1.44 18.24 -15.97
C TYR A 44 -1.17 18.09 -14.47
N PRO A 45 -1.41 16.92 -13.87
CA PRO A 45 -1.17 16.68 -12.46
C PRO A 45 0.33 16.46 -12.23
N VAL A 46 1.12 17.53 -12.30
CA VAL A 46 2.54 17.55 -11.90
C VAL A 46 2.65 18.12 -10.49
N THR A 47 2.07 17.43 -9.51
CA THR A 47 2.34 17.72 -8.11
C THR A 47 3.51 16.85 -7.64
N VAL A 48 4.45 17.46 -6.92
CA VAL A 48 5.67 16.80 -6.42
C VAL A 48 5.70 16.97 -4.91
N GLY A 49 6.00 15.91 -4.17
CA GLY A 49 6.01 15.92 -2.70
C GLY A 49 4.62 15.71 -2.09
N GLN A 50 4.35 16.31 -0.93
CA GLN A 50 3.13 16.10 -0.14
C GLN A 50 1.84 16.52 -0.87
N MET A 51 1.93 17.35 -1.91
CA MET A 51 0.78 17.74 -2.77
C MET A 51 0.42 16.68 -3.83
N ALA A 52 1.22 15.62 -3.96
CA ALA A 52 0.95 14.47 -4.83
C ALA A 52 0.21 13.34 -4.11
N GLU A 53 -0.13 13.57 -2.84
CA GLU A 53 -0.73 12.57 -1.99
C GLU A 53 -2.14 12.24 -2.48
N THR A 54 -2.33 10.96 -2.77
CA THR A 54 -3.56 10.37 -3.27
C THR A 54 -4.01 9.34 -2.24
N GLU A 55 -5.21 9.54 -1.73
CA GLU A 55 -5.79 8.70 -0.69
C GLU A 55 -6.66 7.61 -1.33
N LEU A 56 -6.51 6.38 -0.84
CA LEU A 56 -7.47 5.31 -1.11
C LEU A 56 -8.42 5.15 0.06
N TRP A 57 -9.69 5.02 -0.28
CA TRP A 57 -10.78 4.84 0.65
C TRP A 57 -11.56 3.57 0.27
N VAL A 58 -11.85 2.75 1.27
CA VAL A 58 -12.62 1.50 1.15
C VAL A 58 -13.77 1.52 2.14
N LEU A 59 -14.75 0.63 1.96
CA LEU A 59 -15.78 0.44 2.97
C LEU A 59 -15.17 -0.13 4.26
N ASP A 60 -15.67 0.33 5.41
CA ASP A 60 -15.19 -0.06 6.74
C ASP A 60 -15.22 -1.59 6.96
N ASP A 61 -16.28 -2.25 6.47
CA ASP A 61 -16.45 -3.71 6.53
C ASP A 61 -15.45 -4.49 5.64
N ARG A 62 -14.76 -3.80 4.73
CA ARG A 62 -13.78 -4.36 3.80
C ARG A 62 -12.36 -3.86 4.03
N LEU A 63 -12.12 -3.12 5.12
CA LEU A 63 -10.81 -2.56 5.44
C LEU A 63 -9.75 -3.65 5.64
N ASP A 64 -10.10 -4.70 6.39
CA ASP A 64 -9.18 -5.80 6.70
C ASP A 64 -8.85 -6.61 5.44
N ASP A 65 -9.88 -7.01 4.69
CA ASP A 65 -9.73 -7.71 3.39
C ASP A 65 -8.85 -6.90 2.42
N ALA A 66 -9.12 -5.60 2.28
CA ALA A 66 -8.37 -4.72 1.39
C ALA A 66 -6.90 -4.56 1.83
N SER A 67 -6.66 -4.52 3.14
CA SER A 67 -5.30 -4.45 3.69
C SER A 67 -4.53 -5.73 3.41
N GLU A 68 -5.17 -6.89 3.57
CA GLU A 68 -4.56 -8.20 3.30
C GLU A 68 -4.18 -8.36 1.81
N ILE A 69 -5.08 -7.98 0.89
CA ILE A 69 -4.83 -8.04 -0.56
C ILE A 69 -3.65 -7.15 -0.97
N LEU A 70 -3.54 -5.96 -0.38
CA LEU A 70 -2.42 -5.05 -0.67
C LEU A 70 -1.09 -5.60 -0.14
N LEU A 71 -1.09 -6.21 1.04
CA LEU A 71 0.09 -6.86 1.60
C LEU A 71 0.53 -8.07 0.79
N ASP A 72 -0.42 -8.91 0.36
CA ASP A 72 -0.13 -10.05 -0.51
C ASP A 72 0.46 -9.62 -1.85
N ALA A 73 -0.07 -8.54 -2.44
CA ALA A 73 0.48 -7.97 -3.67
C ALA A 73 1.92 -7.44 -3.49
N GLU A 74 2.23 -6.77 -2.37
CA GLU A 74 3.58 -6.29 -2.06
C GLU A 74 4.55 -7.47 -1.84
N VAL A 75 4.11 -8.50 -1.10
CA VAL A 75 4.89 -9.72 -0.88
C VAL A 75 5.17 -10.43 -2.20
N ASN A 76 4.17 -10.57 -3.08
CA ASN A 76 4.33 -11.20 -4.38
C ASN A 76 5.28 -10.40 -5.29
N GLU A 77 5.22 -9.06 -5.30
CA GLU A 77 6.18 -8.24 -6.05
C GLU A 77 7.62 -8.41 -5.53
N VAL A 78 7.80 -8.49 -4.22
CA VAL A 78 9.12 -8.73 -3.60
C VAL A 78 9.65 -10.12 -3.94
N LEU A 79 8.80 -11.15 -3.89
CA LEU A 79 9.16 -12.51 -4.27
C LEU A 79 9.50 -12.61 -5.76
N GLU A 80 8.69 -11.97 -6.62
CA GLU A 80 8.91 -11.90 -8.08
C GLU A 80 10.21 -11.15 -8.44
N ARG A 81 10.57 -10.12 -7.66
CA ARG A 81 11.85 -9.42 -7.80
C ARG A 81 13.05 -10.28 -7.36
N ASP A 82 12.87 -11.16 -6.37
CA ASP A 82 13.91 -12.05 -5.88
C ASP A 82 14.15 -13.21 -6.87
N GLU A 83 13.09 -13.80 -7.44
CA GLU A 83 13.20 -14.89 -8.42
C GLU A 83 13.79 -14.44 -9.76
N THR A 84 13.48 -13.21 -10.21
CA THR A 84 14.06 -12.63 -11.44
C THR A 84 15.52 -12.21 -11.26
N THR A 85 16.03 -12.17 -10.02
CA THR A 85 17.45 -11.93 -9.71
C THR A 85 18.25 -13.24 -9.57
N THR A 86 17.91 -14.27 -10.36
CA THR A 86 18.84 -15.38 -10.63
C THR A 86 19.83 -14.98 -11.75
N THR A 87 20.56 -13.89 -11.53
CA THR A 87 21.83 -13.62 -12.21
C THR A 87 22.91 -13.60 -11.13
N SER A 88 23.64 -14.71 -11.07
CA SER A 88 24.88 -14.96 -10.32
C SER A 88 25.42 -13.77 -9.53
N MET A 89 25.25 -13.74 -8.19
CA MET A 89 26.06 -12.85 -7.35
C MET A 89 26.54 -13.43 -6.01
N PRO A 90 27.73 -12.97 -5.56
CA PRO A 90 28.63 -13.70 -4.67
C PRO A 90 28.35 -13.51 -3.16
N TRP A 91 28.86 -14.47 -2.38
CA TRP A 91 28.81 -14.72 -0.91
C TRP A 91 28.79 -13.52 0.07
N GLN A 92 29.21 -12.33 -0.34
CA GLN A 92 29.35 -11.14 0.52
C GLN A 92 28.03 -10.48 0.95
N PHE A 93 26.89 -10.82 0.34
CA PHE A 93 25.58 -10.22 0.66
C PHE A 93 24.80 -10.90 1.80
N ARG A 94 25.31 -12.01 2.38
CA ARG A 94 24.60 -12.77 3.42
C ARG A 94 24.31 -11.99 4.72
N PHE A 95 24.95 -10.84 4.94
CA PHE A 95 24.79 -10.04 6.16
C PHE A 95 23.81 -8.86 6.03
N GLY A 96 23.32 -8.54 4.82
CA GLY A 96 22.41 -7.40 4.61
C GLY A 96 20.97 -7.64 5.09
N ALA A 97 20.50 -8.90 5.03
CA ALA A 97 19.11 -9.25 5.30
C ALA A 97 18.67 -9.00 6.75
N LEU A 98 19.58 -9.14 7.73
CA LEU A 98 19.23 -8.98 9.14
C LEU A 98 18.93 -7.52 9.51
N GLY A 99 19.60 -6.57 8.84
CA GLY A 99 19.42 -5.14 9.07
C GLY A 99 18.05 -4.64 8.62
N VAL A 100 17.57 -5.13 7.47
CA VAL A 100 16.28 -4.69 6.90
C VAL A 100 15.10 -5.19 7.74
N VAL A 101 15.14 -6.45 8.20
CA VAL A 101 14.10 -7.01 9.08
C VAL A 101 14.03 -6.27 10.42
N ALA A 102 15.18 -5.92 11.00
CA ALA A 102 15.23 -5.15 12.25
C ALA A 102 14.64 -3.74 12.08
N VAL A 103 14.91 -3.06 10.96
CA VAL A 103 14.34 -1.75 10.65
C VAL A 103 12.82 -1.83 10.47
N PHE A 104 12.33 -2.87 9.80
CA PHE A 104 10.89 -3.09 9.60
C PHE A 104 10.16 -3.41 10.91
N ALA A 105 10.74 -4.25 11.77
CA ALA A 105 10.16 -4.56 13.08
C ALA A 105 10.07 -3.31 13.98
N VAL A 106 11.09 -2.46 13.96
CA VAL A 106 11.12 -1.20 14.71
C VAL A 106 10.06 -0.22 14.20
N LEU A 107 9.91 -0.10 12.87
CA LEU A 107 8.89 0.75 12.25
C LEU A 107 7.46 0.25 12.54
N TRP A 108 7.25 -1.06 12.55
CA TRP A 108 5.95 -1.67 12.88
C TRP A 108 5.55 -1.42 14.33
N ILE A 109 6.47 -1.57 15.27
CA ILE A 109 6.24 -1.28 16.71
C ILE A 109 5.97 0.21 16.94
N LEU A 110 6.73 1.11 16.30
CA LEU A 110 6.50 2.55 16.37
C LEU A 110 5.15 2.96 15.80
N ARG A 111 4.68 2.29 14.73
CA ARG A 111 3.35 2.49 14.16
C ARG A 111 2.26 2.04 15.11
N LEU A 112 2.41 0.88 15.76
CA LEU A 112 1.40 0.33 16.69
C LEU A 112 1.18 1.24 17.91
N ILE A 113 2.26 1.81 18.45
CA ILE A 113 2.20 2.71 19.62
C ILE A 113 1.48 4.03 19.28
N ARG A 114 1.57 4.50 18.03
CA ARG A 114 0.95 5.76 17.60
C ARG A 114 -0.56 5.63 17.30
N VAL A 115 -1.05 4.40 17.13
CA VAL A 115 -2.46 4.08 16.89
C VAL A 115 -3.23 3.83 18.21
N TYR A 116 -2.53 3.66 19.33
CA TYR A 116 -3.08 3.57 20.70
C TYR A 116 -2.79 4.83 21.54
N PRO A 117 -3.36 5.99 21.19
CA PRO A 117 -3.81 6.94 22.21
C PRO A 117 -5.30 7.28 22.13
#